data_AF-A0A8T5M732-F1
#
_entry.id   AF-A0A8T5M732-F1
#
_cell.length_a   1.000
_cell.length_b   1.000
_cell.length_c   1.000
_cell.angle_alpha   90.00
_cell.angle_beta   90.00
_cell.angle_gamma   90.00
#
_symmetry.space_group_name_H-M   'P 1'
#
loop_
_entity.id
_entity.type
_entity.pdbx_description
1 polymer ?
#
loop_
_entity_poly.entity_id
_entity_poly.type
_entity_poly.pdbx_seq_one_letter_code
_entity_poly.pdbx_strand_id
1 'polypeptide(L)'
;MNEGEAPVKVGEIHEVSINAVGGKGDGIAKVKGFVLFVPNVKKGEYVKVRITKVLANVGFAEVIEKLERPQRESKFATITAEEMEAEEEEPESKFDDTEDFGEDLDKD
;
A
#
# COMPACT_ATOMS: atom_id res chain seq x y z
N MET A 1 -9.27 27.17 21.45
CA MET A 1 -9.29 27.42 20.00
C MET A 1 -8.65 26.22 19.34
N ASN A 2 -9.39 25.40 18.59
CA ASN A 2 -8.73 24.45 17.68
C ASN A 2 -8.76 25.11 16.30
N GLU A 3 -7.93 26.15 16.18
CA GLU A 3 -7.59 26.72 14.88
C GLU A 3 -7.02 25.59 14.04
N GLY A 4 -7.66 25.32 12.90
CA GLY A 4 -7.38 24.20 12.04
C GLY A 4 -5.92 24.18 11.61
N GLU A 5 -5.09 23.48 12.37
CA GLU A 5 -3.72 23.22 12.02
C GLU A 5 -3.76 22.45 10.70
N ALA A 6 -3.26 23.07 9.63
CA ALA A 6 -3.17 22.40 8.35
C ALA A 6 -2.41 21.08 8.57
N PRO A 7 -2.86 19.95 8.00
CA PRO A 7 -2.24 18.65 8.26
C PRO A 7 -0.83 18.50 7.66
N VAL A 8 -0.30 19.59 7.09
CA VAL A 8 0.99 19.67 6.40
C VAL A 8 1.67 21.00 6.76
N LYS A 9 3.00 21.01 6.86
CA LYS A 9 3.80 22.23 7.07
C LYS A 9 4.70 22.51 5.86
N VAL A 10 5.04 23.79 5.70
CA VAL A 10 5.99 24.22 4.66
C VAL A 10 7.36 23.60 4.93
N GLY A 11 7.97 23.04 3.88
CA GLY A 11 9.27 22.37 3.92
C GLY A 11 9.20 20.87 4.21
N GLU A 12 8.05 20.35 4.66
CA GLU A 12 7.88 18.91 4.88
C GLU A 12 7.75 18.14 3.56
N ILE A 13 8.19 16.88 3.63
CA ILE A 13 8.14 15.94 2.51
C ILE A 13 7.06 14.91 2.82
N HIS A 14 6.13 14.73 1.89
CA HIS A 14 5.07 13.74 2.00
C HIS A 14 4.95 12.90 0.73
N GLU A 15 4.63 11.63 0.93
CA GLU A 15 4.31 10.70 -0.15
C GLU A 15 2.80 10.74 -0.36
N VAL A 16 2.38 11.14 -1.57
CA VAL A 16 0.97 11.33 -1.90
C VAL A 16 0.62 10.64 -3.20
N SER A 17 -0.62 10.13 -3.26
CA SER A 17 -1.20 9.62 -4.50
C SER A 17 -1.98 10.71 -5.21
N ILE A 18 -1.75 10.86 -6.51
CA ILE A 18 -2.50 11.80 -7.33
C ILE A 18 -3.85 11.19 -7.71
N ASN A 19 -4.94 11.76 -7.17
CA ASN A 19 -6.30 11.27 -7.40
C ASN A 19 -6.91 11.80 -8.70
N ALA A 20 -6.58 13.03 -9.05
CA ALA A 20 -7.09 13.71 -10.24
C ALA A 20 -6.05 14.69 -10.79
N VAL A 21 -6.25 15.15 -12.01
CA VAL A 21 -5.47 16.22 -12.63
C VAL A 21 -6.45 17.27 -13.12
N GLY A 22 -6.22 18.53 -12.77
CA GLY A 22 -7.01 19.68 -13.20
C GLY A 22 -6.73 20.05 -14.66
N GLY A 23 -7.58 20.92 -15.23
CA GLY A 23 -7.50 21.31 -16.64
C GLY A 23 -6.21 22.04 -17.04
N LYS A 24 -5.45 22.58 -16.08
CA LYS A 24 -4.16 23.23 -16.30
C LYS A 24 -2.96 22.28 -16.21
N GLY A 25 -3.19 20.99 -15.93
CA GLY A 25 -2.14 20.01 -15.71
C GLY A 25 -1.66 19.91 -14.26
N ASP A 26 -2.36 20.56 -13.31
CA ASP A 26 -2.07 20.44 -11.88
C ASP A 26 -2.68 19.15 -11.30
N GLY A 27 -1.86 18.30 -10.72
CA GLY A 27 -2.31 17.15 -9.94
C GLY A 27 -2.98 17.57 -8.64
N ILE A 28 -4.05 16.88 -8.30
CA ILE A 28 -4.83 17.07 -7.08
C ILE A 28 -4.61 15.85 -6.19
N ALA A 29 -3.93 16.08 -5.07
CA ALA A 29 -3.77 15.13 -3.97
C ALA A 29 -4.63 15.55 -2.78
N LYS A 30 -5.07 14.59 -1.97
CA LYS A 30 -5.80 14.84 -0.72
C LYS A 30 -5.08 14.16 0.42
N VAL A 31 -4.74 14.92 1.45
CA VAL A 31 -4.11 14.42 2.69
C VAL A 31 -5.03 14.79 3.84
N LYS A 32 -5.67 13.80 4.46
CA LYS A 32 -6.61 14.00 5.58
C LYS A 32 -7.70 15.07 5.30
N GLY A 33 -8.20 15.12 4.06
CA GLY A 33 -9.20 16.11 3.64
C GLY A 33 -8.64 17.46 3.16
N PHE A 34 -7.33 17.70 3.31
CA PHE A 34 -6.65 18.90 2.82
C PHE A 34 -6.18 18.70 1.38
N VAL A 35 -6.45 19.68 0.52
CA VAL A 35 -6.17 19.58 -0.92
C VAL A 35 -4.77 20.12 -1.21
N LEU A 36 -3.95 19.31 -1.90
CA LEU A 36 -2.62 19.67 -2.35
C LEU A 36 -2.58 19.75 -3.87
N PHE A 37 -2.08 20.85 -4.39
CA PHE A 37 -1.79 21.06 -5.80
C PHE A 37 -0.33 20.75 -6.08
N VAL A 38 -0.10 19.86 -7.05
CA VAL A 38 1.22 19.37 -7.43
C VAL A 38 1.35 19.49 -8.96
N PRO A 39 2.24 20.33 -9.49
CA PRO A 39 2.45 20.42 -10.93
C PRO A 39 3.24 19.21 -11.46
N ASN A 40 3.19 18.98 -12.78
CA ASN A 40 3.99 17.95 -13.48
C ASN A 40 3.71 16.48 -13.09
N VAL A 41 2.46 16.17 -12.73
CA VAL A 41 2.03 14.81 -12.36
C VAL A 41 0.79 14.38 -13.12
N LYS A 42 0.58 13.07 -13.18
CA LYS A 42 -0.56 12.41 -13.82
C LYS A 42 -1.43 11.70 -12.80
N LYS A 43 -2.69 11.47 -13.18
CA LYS A 43 -3.66 10.72 -12.37
C LYS A 43 -3.14 9.29 -12.14
N GLY A 44 -3.16 8.85 -10.88
CA GLY A 44 -2.73 7.50 -10.50
C GLY A 44 -1.24 7.38 -10.15
N GLU A 45 -0.43 8.42 -10.33
CA GLU A 45 0.97 8.40 -9.89
C GLU A 45 1.08 8.47 -8.37
N TYR A 46 2.09 7.79 -7.84
CA TYR A 46 2.56 7.94 -6.47
C TYR A 46 3.83 8.79 -6.53
N VAL A 47 3.85 9.91 -5.81
CA VAL A 47 4.99 10.83 -5.88
C VAL A 47 5.33 11.33 -4.50
N LYS A 48 6.62 11.60 -4.30
CA LYS A 48 7.13 12.29 -3.13
C LYS A 48 7.14 13.77 -3.45
N VAL A 49 6.44 14.54 -2.63
CA VAL A 49 6.28 15.98 -2.82
C VAL A 49 6.79 16.74 -1.61
N ARG A 50 7.38 17.90 -1.86
CA ARG A 50 7.78 18.85 -0.83
C ARG A 50 6.80 20.01 -0.79
N ILE A 51 6.22 20.28 0.37
CA ILE A 51 5.31 21.40 0.56
C ILE A 51 6.10 22.71 0.47
N THR A 52 5.74 23.58 -0.47
CA THR A 52 6.38 24.89 -0.63
C THR A 52 5.55 26.00 -0.04
N LYS A 53 4.22 25.84 -0.01
CA LYS A 53 3.31 26.84 0.52
C LYS A 53 2.04 26.17 1.06
N VAL A 54 1.62 26.62 2.24
CA VAL A 54 0.35 26.21 2.86
C VAL A 54 -0.55 27.43 2.95
N LEU A 55 -1.80 27.32 2.52
CA LEU A 55 -2.84 28.33 2.67
C LEU A 55 -3.97 27.81 3.57
N ALA A 56 -4.99 28.65 3.80
CA ALA A 56 -6.07 28.36 4.73
C ALA A 56 -6.81 27.02 4.48
N ASN A 57 -7.02 26.64 3.21
CA ASN A 57 -7.77 25.41 2.86
C ASN A 57 -7.04 24.49 1.87
N VAL A 58 -5.91 24.96 1.31
CA VAL A 58 -5.19 24.28 0.22
C VAL A 58 -3.68 24.45 0.41
N GLY A 59 -2.89 23.53 -0.12
CA GLY A 59 -1.44 23.63 -0.15
C GLY A 59 -0.88 23.46 -1.56
N PHE A 60 0.32 23.99 -1.75
CA PHE A 60 1.12 23.81 -2.96
C PHE A 60 2.36 23.01 -2.60
N ALA A 61 2.67 22.04 -3.45
CA ALA A 61 3.82 21.18 -3.29
C ALA A 61 4.51 20.96 -4.64
N GLU A 62 5.80 20.71 -4.61
CA GLU A 62 6.60 20.38 -5.79
C GLU A 62 7.04 18.92 -5.71
N VAL A 63 7.08 18.25 -6.87
CA VAL A 63 7.57 16.87 -6.96
C VAL A 63 9.07 16.85 -6.75
N ILE A 64 9.53 16.11 -5.76
CA ILE A 64 10.96 15.85 -5.56
C ILE A 64 11.39 14.51 -6.16
N GLU A 65 10.49 13.52 -6.12
CA GLU A 65 10.78 12.17 -6.60
C GLU A 65 9.50 11.50 -7.09
N LYS A 66 9.57 10.79 -8.21
CA LYS A 66 8.45 9.99 -8.71
C LYS A 66 8.60 8.57 -8.20
N LEU A 67 7.72 8.19 -7.28
CA LEU A 67 7.62 6.84 -6.76
C LEU A 67 6.74 6.05 -7.72
N GLU A 68 7.27 5.74 -8.90
CA GLU A 68 6.62 4.78 -9.78
C GLU A 68 6.46 3.50 -8.95
N ARG A 69 5.21 3.08 -8.69
CA ARG A 69 4.99 1.70 -8.23
C ARG A 69 5.72 0.84 -9.24
N PRO A 70 6.52 -0.17 -8.82
CA PRO A 70 6.97 -1.15 -9.78
C PRO A 70 5.69 -1.56 -10.48
N GLN A 71 5.59 -1.25 -11.79
CA GLN A 71 4.62 -1.94 -12.61
C GLN A 71 4.92 -3.37 -12.25
N ARG A 72 3.97 -4.02 -11.57
CA ARG A 72 4.00 -5.46 -11.46
C ARG A 72 4.12 -5.82 -12.92
N GLU A 73 5.33 -6.13 -13.36
CA GLU A 73 5.52 -7.06 -14.43
C GLU A 73 4.50 -8.10 -14.07
N SER A 74 3.52 -8.21 -14.94
CA SER A 74 2.58 -9.28 -14.95
C SER A 74 3.41 -10.55 -15.16
N LYS A 75 4.18 -10.93 -14.14
CA LYS A 75 4.53 -12.28 -13.76
C LYS A 75 3.33 -12.92 -13.07
N PHE A 76 2.12 -12.51 -13.45
CA PHE A 76 1.21 -13.49 -14.02
C PHE A 76 1.83 -14.03 -15.32
N ALA A 77 3.01 -14.64 -15.21
CA ALA A 77 3.37 -15.75 -16.03
C ALA A 77 2.20 -16.69 -15.81
N THR A 78 1.43 -16.87 -16.88
CA THR A 78 0.81 -18.13 -17.22
C THR A 78 1.37 -19.21 -16.31
N ILE A 79 0.59 -19.63 -15.31
CA ILE A 79 0.74 -20.99 -14.83
C ILE A 79 0.34 -21.78 -16.07
N THR A 80 1.32 -22.14 -16.89
CA THR A 80 1.09 -23.12 -17.95
C THR A 80 0.60 -24.34 -17.22
N ALA A 81 -0.50 -24.92 -17.70
CA ALA A 81 -1.15 -26.09 -17.09
C ALA A 81 -0.18 -27.29 -16.91
N GLU A 82 1.03 -27.20 -17.46
CA GLU A 82 2.14 -28.13 -17.33
C GLU A 82 2.87 -28.08 -15.97
N GLU A 83 2.76 -27.03 -15.15
CA GLU A 83 3.26 -27.03 -13.75
C GLU A 83 2.27 -27.66 -12.76
N MET A 84 1.18 -28.25 -13.26
CA MET A 84 0.23 -29.04 -12.45
C MET A 84 0.59 -30.54 -12.42
N GLU A 85 1.65 -30.96 -13.13
CA GLU A 85 2.08 -32.36 -13.24
C GLU A 85 3.59 -32.50 -12.96
N ALA A 86 3.96 -32.53 -11.68
CA ALA A 86 5.20 -33.08 -11.06
C ALA A 86 5.54 -32.18 -9.85
N GLU A 87 5.54 -32.61 -8.59
CA GLU A 87 5.91 -33.92 -8.04
C GLU A 87 4.93 -34.33 -6.92
N GLU A 88 4.41 -35.56 -7.04
CA GLU A 88 4.15 -36.44 -5.90
C GLU A 88 5.46 -36.58 -5.11
N GLU A 89 5.44 -36.42 -3.78
CA GLU A 89 5.92 -37.39 -2.78
C GLU A 89 5.47 -36.92 -1.38
N GLU A 90 4.62 -37.70 -0.69
CA GLU A 90 4.96 -38.10 0.68
C GLU A 90 4.61 -37.17 1.88
N PRO A 91 3.45 -37.24 2.54
CA PRO A 91 3.17 -36.43 3.73
C PRO A 91 3.96 -36.91 4.95
N GLU A 92 5.05 -36.21 5.32
CA GLU A 92 5.74 -36.48 6.58
C GLU A 92 5.01 -35.83 7.76
N SER A 93 4.11 -36.63 8.30
CA SER A 93 3.49 -36.53 9.62
C SER A 93 4.48 -36.21 10.74
N LYS A 94 4.17 -35.16 11.51
CA LYS A 94 4.43 -35.14 12.97
C LYS A 94 3.23 -34.53 13.69
N PHE A 95 2.16 -35.31 13.80
CA PHE A 95 1.29 -35.22 14.97
C PHE A 95 1.95 -36.07 16.05
N ASP A 96 2.46 -35.39 17.07
CA ASP A 96 2.90 -36.00 18.32
C ASP A 96 1.63 -36.42 19.07
N ASP A 97 1.15 -37.64 18.80
CA ASP A 97 0.14 -38.31 19.61
C ASP A 97 0.87 -39.31 20.50
N THR A 98 1.23 -38.84 21.68
CA THR A 98 1.46 -39.70 22.84
C THR A 98 0.99 -38.90 24.03
N GLU A 99 -0.29 -39.04 24.32
CA GLU A 99 -0.77 -38.98 25.70
C GLU A 99 -2.15 -39.66 25.82
N ASP A 100 -2.03 -40.90 26.30
CA ASP A 100 -2.84 -41.48 27.36
C ASP A 100 -4.05 -42.35 26.96
N PHE A 101 -3.68 -43.62 26.82
CA PHE A 101 -4.49 -44.82 26.73
C PHE A 101 -5.32 -44.97 28.01
N GLY A 102 -6.62 -44.68 27.88
CA GLY A 102 -7.72 -44.96 28.82
C GLY A 102 -7.37 -45.72 30.09
N GLU A 103 -7.38 -45.00 31.21
CA GLU A 103 -7.42 -45.59 32.54
C GLU A 103 -8.76 -46.33 32.73
N ASP A 104 -8.66 -47.66 32.73
CA ASP A 104 -9.48 -48.68 33.37
C ASP A 104 -11.00 -48.40 33.55
N LEU A 105 -11.79 -49.03 32.68
CA LEU A 105 -13.10 -49.56 33.08
C LEU A 105 -13.03 -51.08 32.97
N ASP A 106 -12.66 -51.76 34.06
CA ASP A 106 -13.20 -53.07 34.45
C ASP A 106 -12.59 -53.55 35.79
N LYS A 107 -13.34 -53.42 36.89
CA LYS A 107 -13.39 -54.49 37.90
C LYS A 107 -14.62 -54.43 38.81
N ASP A 108 -15.42 -55.50 38.67
CA ASP A 108 -16.33 -56.19 39.61
C ASP A 108 -17.09 -55.40 40.70
#